data_AF-A0A6I1KP10-F1
#
_entry.id   AF-A0A6I1KP10-F1
#
_cell.length_a   1.000
_cell.length_b   1.000
_cell.length_c   1.000
_cell.angle_alpha   90.00
_cell.angle_beta   90.00
_cell.angle_gamma   90.00
#
_symmetry.space_group_name_H-M   'P 1'
#
loop_
_entity.id
_entity.type
_entity.pdbx_description
1 polymer ?
#
loop_
_entity_poly.entity_id
_entity_poly.type
_entity_poly.pdbx_seq_one_letter_code
_entity_poly.pdbx_strand_id
1 'polypeptide(L)'
;MNGNGEKELDELLRELNLLRGLVRDVGEGYILRREGEIETLISYLKSLSSGSLKTLAPSLLQEVRSIKLKPAKGRIKDLKGLDDLIEDLTDDVINAQNIRKNP
;
A
#
# COMPACT_ATOMS: atom_id res chain seq x y z
N MET A 1 -47.14 19.88 -7.09
CA MET A 1 -46.64 18.78 -6.25
C MET A 1 -45.24 18.37 -6.74
N ASN A 2 -44.22 19.22 -6.52
CA ASN A 2 -42.83 18.96 -6.97
C ASN A 2 -41.77 19.05 -5.84
N GLY A 3 -42.16 19.44 -4.61
CA GLY A 3 -41.20 19.83 -3.57
C GLY A 3 -40.60 18.70 -2.71
N ASN A 4 -41.07 17.46 -2.83
CA ASN A 4 -40.47 16.33 -2.09
C ASN A 4 -39.34 15.66 -2.90
N GLY A 5 -39.56 15.42 -4.19
CA GLY A 5 -38.52 14.81 -5.05
C GLY A 5 -37.30 15.70 -5.23
N GLU A 6 -37.46 17.03 -5.26
CA GLU A 6 -36.33 17.97 -5.30
C GLU A 6 -35.51 17.93 -4.00
N LYS A 7 -36.16 17.82 -2.83
CA LYS A 7 -35.46 17.69 -1.55
C LYS A 7 -34.72 16.37 -1.41
N GLU A 8 -35.34 15.27 -1.83
CA GLU A 8 -34.73 13.93 -1.85
C GLU A 8 -33.52 13.89 -2.80
N LEU A 9 -33.61 14.55 -3.95
CA LEU A 9 -32.50 14.68 -4.88
C LEU A 9 -31.35 15.51 -4.28
N ASP A 10 -31.63 16.65 -3.66
CA ASP A 10 -30.62 17.50 -3.02
C ASP A 10 -29.90 16.78 -1.88
N GLU A 11 -30.63 15.98 -1.10
CA GLU A 11 -30.07 15.15 -0.04
C GLU A 11 -29.16 14.06 -0.61
N LEU A 12 -29.61 13.34 -1.64
CA LEU A 12 -28.80 12.33 -2.32
C LEU A 12 -27.51 12.93 -2.91
N LEU A 13 -27.60 14.10 -3.54
CA LEU A 13 -26.42 14.78 -4.10
C LEU A 13 -25.42 15.20 -3.01
N ARG A 14 -25.89 15.64 -1.83
CA ARG A 14 -25.01 15.89 -0.68
C ARG A 14 -24.30 14.62 -0.24
N GLU A 15 -25.04 13.55 -0.01
CA GLU A 15 -24.48 12.26 0.43
C GLU A 15 -23.46 11.70 -0.57
N LEU A 16 -23.73 11.80 -1.88
CA LEU A 16 -22.78 11.38 -2.91
C LEU A 16 -21.50 12.23 -2.92
N ASN A 17 -21.60 13.54 -2.65
CA ASN A 17 -20.42 14.40 -2.54
C ASN A 17 -19.61 14.09 -1.28
N LEU A 18 -20.27 13.80 -0.16
CA LEU A 18 -19.62 13.32 1.07
C LEU A 18 -18.90 12.00 0.83
N LEU A 19 -19.57 11.02 0.21
CA LEU A 19 -18.98 9.73 -0.15
C LEU A 19 -17.78 9.90 -1.07
N ARG A 20 -17.85 10.81 -2.06
CA ARG A 20 -16.72 11.15 -2.92
C ARG A 20 -15.54 11.71 -2.12
N GLY A 21 -15.79 12.57 -1.14
CA GLY A 21 -14.76 13.07 -0.22
C GLY A 21 -14.12 11.94 0.59
N LEU A 22 -14.94 11.11 1.24
CA LEU A 22 -14.49 9.96 2.02
C LEU A 22 -13.64 8.98 1.20
N VAL A 23 -14.05 8.67 -0.03
CA VAL A 23 -13.26 7.80 -0.93
C VAL A 23 -11.88 8.39 -1.22
N ARG A 24 -11.80 9.71 -1.40
CA ARG A 24 -10.50 10.39 -1.60
C ARG A 24 -9.66 10.33 -0.33
N ASP A 25 -10.20 10.75 0.80
CA ASP A 25 -9.46 10.83 2.06
C ASP A 25 -8.93 9.44 2.48
N VAL A 26 -9.76 8.40 2.35
CA VAL A 26 -9.36 7.02 2.59
C VAL A 26 -8.28 6.57 1.60
N GLY A 27 -8.42 6.92 0.32
CA GLY A 27 -7.43 6.59 -0.71
C GLY A 27 -6.08 7.26 -0.46
N GLU A 28 -6.07 8.55 -0.16
CA GLU A 28 -4.87 9.32 0.16
C GLU A 28 -4.20 8.80 1.43
N GLY A 29 -4.97 8.56 2.50
CA GLY A 29 -4.47 8.00 3.74
C GLY A 29 -3.89 6.59 3.58
N TYR A 30 -4.48 5.77 2.71
CA TYR A 30 -3.93 4.46 2.35
C TYR A 30 -2.59 4.60 1.61
N ILE A 31 -2.51 5.47 0.60
CA ILE A 31 -1.29 5.72 -0.18
C ILE A 31 -0.15 6.19 0.74
N LEU A 32 -0.39 7.21 1.56
CA LEU A 32 0.62 7.76 2.47
C LEU A 32 1.16 6.71 3.45
N ARG A 33 0.29 5.84 3.97
CA ARG A 33 0.71 4.74 4.84
C ARG A 33 1.64 3.76 4.12
N ARG A 34 1.28 3.35 2.89
CA ARG A 34 2.10 2.43 2.08
C ARG A 34 3.45 3.06 1.72
N GLU A 35 3.47 4.35 1.39
CA GLU A 35 4.73 5.08 1.14
C GLU A 35 5.63 5.09 2.37
N GLY A 36 5.09 5.36 3.56
CA GLY A 36 5.86 5.31 4.80
C GLY A 36 6.40 3.92 5.14
N GLU A 37 5.66 2.86 4.85
CA GLU A 37 6.13 1.48 5.02
C GLU A 37 7.25 1.14 4.03
N ILE A 38 7.12 1.55 2.76
CA ILE A 38 8.20 1.42 1.76
C ILE A 38 9.44 2.20 2.20
N GLU A 39 9.30 3.41 2.73
CA GLU A 39 10.41 4.21 3.25
C GLU A 39 11.10 3.53 4.45
N THR A 40 10.31 2.92 5.33
CA THR A 40 10.82 2.13 6.46
C THR A 40 11.60 0.91 5.97
N LEU A 41 11.06 0.17 5.00
CA LEU A 41 11.72 -0.96 4.33
C LEU A 41 13.06 -0.54 3.71
N ILE A 42 13.09 0.58 2.98
CA ILE A 42 14.31 1.14 2.40
C ILE A 42 15.34 1.42 3.50
N SER A 43 14.92 1.98 4.63
CA SER A 43 15.80 2.29 5.76
C SER A 43 16.39 1.02 6.37
N TYR A 44 15.60 -0.04 6.53
CA TYR A 44 16.09 -1.34 6.99
C TYR A 44 17.07 -1.97 6.02
N LEU A 45 16.75 -1.99 4.72
CA LEU A 45 17.65 -2.52 3.69
C LEU A 45 18.99 -1.78 3.67
N LYS A 46 19.00 -0.46 3.83
CA LYS A 46 20.24 0.35 3.92
C LYS A 46 21.09 0.02 5.15
N SER A 47 20.49 -0.50 6.21
CA SER A 47 21.20 -0.91 7.43
C SER A 47 21.79 -2.33 7.37
N LEU A 48 21.43 -3.12 6.35
CA LEU A 48 21.91 -4.49 6.20
C LEU A 48 23.37 -4.55 5.72
N SER A 49 24.06 -5.62 6.13
CA SER A 49 25.42 -5.89 5.65
C SER A 49 25.42 -6.33 4.18
N SER A 50 26.54 -6.14 3.49
CA SER A 50 26.71 -6.57 2.09
C SER A 50 26.53 -8.08 1.89
N GLY A 51 26.90 -8.90 2.89
CA GLY A 51 26.68 -10.35 2.87
C GLY A 51 25.20 -10.72 2.95
N SER A 52 24.46 -10.08 3.86
CA SER A 52 23.00 -10.25 3.99
C SER A 52 22.28 -9.82 2.71
N LEU A 53 22.67 -8.65 2.15
CA LEU A 53 22.09 -8.14 0.90
C LEU A 53 22.34 -9.07 -0.29
N LYS A 54 23.54 -9.65 -0.41
CA LYS A 54 23.84 -10.62 -1.48
C LYS A 54 22.94 -11.85 -1.45
N THR A 55 22.48 -12.24 -0.26
CA THR A 55 21.61 -13.42 -0.08
C THR A 55 20.15 -13.05 -0.31
N LEU A 56 19.72 -11.90 0.24
CA LEU A 56 18.31 -11.51 0.28
C LEU A 56 17.85 -10.79 -1.00
N ALA A 57 18.67 -9.89 -1.56
CA ALA A 57 18.25 -9.01 -2.65
C ALA A 57 17.75 -9.72 -3.92
N PRO A 58 18.31 -10.87 -4.37
CA PRO A 58 17.81 -11.55 -5.55
C PRO A 58 16.33 -11.98 -5.45
N SER A 59 15.90 -12.51 -4.29
CA SER A 59 14.50 -12.93 -4.07
C SER A 59 13.57 -11.72 -4.05
N LEU A 60 13.89 -10.72 -3.21
CA LEU A 60 13.07 -9.51 -3.10
C LEU A 60 12.94 -8.79 -4.45
N LEU A 61 14.03 -8.73 -5.24
CA LEU A 61 13.99 -8.15 -6.59
C LEU A 61 13.09 -8.93 -7.53
N GLN A 62 13.06 -10.26 -7.45
CA GLN A 62 12.18 -11.09 -8.24
C GLN A 62 10.71 -10.82 -7.88
N GLU A 63 10.39 -10.78 -6.59
CA GLU A 63 9.03 -10.53 -6.08
C GLU A 63 8.52 -9.15 -6.50
N VAL A 64 9.30 -8.09 -6.25
CA VAL A 64 8.94 -6.71 -6.67
C VAL A 64 8.72 -6.63 -8.19
N ARG A 65 9.55 -7.29 -9.00
CA ARG A 65 9.41 -7.29 -10.47
C ARG A 65 8.24 -8.15 -10.96
N SER A 66 7.78 -9.10 -10.16
CA SER A 66 6.67 -10.00 -10.52
C SER A 66 5.30 -9.32 -10.40
N ILE A 67 5.22 -8.24 -9.61
CA ILE A 67 4.00 -7.46 -9.47
C ILE A 67 3.60 -6.84 -10.82
N LYS A 68 2.38 -7.15 -11.26
CA LYS A 68 1.78 -6.61 -12.48
C LYS A 68 0.72 -5.55 -12.13
N LEU A 69 1.16 -4.37 -11.70
CA LEU A 69 0.23 -3.25 -11.51
C LEU A 69 -0.28 -2.77 -12.86
N LYS A 70 -1.58 -2.48 -12.93
CA LYS A 70 -2.19 -1.78 -14.06
C LYS A 70 -2.81 -0.47 -13.55
N PRO A 71 -1.97 0.56 -13.29
CA PRO A 71 -2.39 1.79 -12.60
C PRO A 71 -3.60 2.47 -13.23
N ALA A 72 -3.66 2.45 -14.57
CA ALA A 72 -4.72 3.07 -15.37
C ALA A 72 -6.14 2.54 -15.08
N LYS A 73 -6.30 1.41 -14.37
CA LYS A 73 -7.62 0.82 -14.08
C LYS A 73 -8.03 0.91 -12.61
N GLY A 74 -7.19 1.44 -11.72
CA GLY A 74 -7.52 1.67 -10.30
C GLY A 74 -8.15 0.46 -9.60
N ARG A 75 -7.71 -0.77 -9.92
CA ARG A 75 -8.40 -1.97 -9.45
C ARG A 75 -8.05 -2.24 -7.99
N ILE A 76 -9.08 -2.42 -7.16
CA ILE A 76 -8.93 -2.79 -5.74
C ILE A 76 -8.02 -4.01 -5.56
N LYS A 77 -8.10 -5.01 -6.46
CA LYS A 77 -7.22 -6.19 -6.38
C LYS A 77 -5.73 -5.87 -6.59
N ASP A 78 -5.42 -4.82 -7.35
CA ASP A 78 -4.04 -4.40 -7.59
C ASP A 78 -3.50 -3.66 -6.34
N LEU A 79 -4.37 -2.98 -5.58
CA LEU A 79 -4.04 -2.43 -4.25
C LEU A 79 -3.82 -3.55 -3.22
N LYS A 80 -4.68 -4.57 -3.20
CA LYS A 80 -4.50 -5.72 -2.31
C LYS A 80 -3.18 -6.47 -2.57
N GLY A 81 -2.82 -6.68 -3.83
CA GLY A 81 -1.53 -7.32 -4.15
C GLY A 81 -0.30 -6.49 -3.77
N LEU A 82 -0.45 -5.16 -3.63
CA LEU A 82 0.58 -4.29 -3.07
C LEU A 82 0.67 -4.45 -1.54
N ASP A 83 -0.47 -4.54 -0.85
CA ASP A 83 -0.49 -4.80 0.60
C ASP A 83 0.23 -6.09 0.93
N ASP A 84 -0.15 -7.19 0.29
CA ASP A 84 0.40 -8.53 0.54
C ASP A 84 1.94 -8.52 0.32
N LEU A 85 2.43 -7.90 -0.77
CA LEU A 85 3.88 -7.83 -1.02
C LEU A 85 4.62 -6.99 0.03
N ILE A 86 4.05 -5.86 0.47
CA ILE A 86 4.72 -5.01 1.46
C ILE A 86 4.88 -5.74 2.79
N GLU A 87 3.87 -6.53 3.19
CA GLU A 87 3.92 -7.38 4.38
C GLU A 87 5.02 -8.46 4.25
N ASP A 88 5.00 -9.23 3.16
CA ASP A 88 5.99 -10.29 2.90
C ASP A 88 7.44 -9.76 2.92
N LEU A 89 7.70 -8.66 2.19
CA LEU A 89 9.03 -8.04 2.14
C LEU A 89 9.48 -7.52 3.51
N THR A 90 8.56 -7.04 4.33
CA THR A 90 8.87 -6.53 5.68
C THR A 90 9.31 -7.65 6.60
N ASP A 91 8.58 -8.75 6.60
CA ASP A 91 8.90 -9.92 7.41
C ASP A 91 10.26 -10.51 7.04
N ASP A 92 10.54 -10.66 5.75
CA ASP A 92 11.82 -11.16 5.25
C ASP A 92 13.01 -10.29 5.67
N VAL A 93 12.84 -8.96 5.61
CA VAL A 93 13.88 -8.00 6.01
C VAL A 93 14.10 -8.01 7.52
N ILE A 94 13.03 -8.08 8.33
CA ILE A 94 13.13 -8.17 9.79
C ILE A 94 13.84 -9.48 10.20
N ASN A 95 13.48 -10.60 9.58
CA ASN A 95 14.11 -11.89 9.84
C ASN A 95 15.61 -11.85 9.53
N ALA A 96 16.00 -11.26 8.40
CA ALA A 96 17.39 -11.09 8.02
C ALA A 96 18.18 -10.18 9.00
N GLN A 97 17.54 -9.18 9.61
CA GLN A 97 18.15 -8.38 10.68
C GLN A 97 18.34 -9.18 11.97
N ASN A 98 17.35 -9.99 12.37
CA ASN A 98 17.35 -10.72 13.63
C ASN A 98 18.32 -11.90 13.67
N ILE A 99 18.57 -12.57 12.52
CA ILE A 99 19.61 -13.61 12.40
C ILE A 99 21.00 -13.07 12.82
N ARG A 100 21.23 -11.76 12.73
CA ARG A 100 22.49 -11.13 13.12
C ARG A 100 22.59 -10.79 14.62
N LYS A 101 21.48 -10.78 15.36
CA LYS A 101 21.47 -10.44 16.80
C LYS A 101 21.80 -11.63 17.71
N ASN A 102 21.83 -12.85 17.19
CA ASN A 102 22.28 -14.04 17.92
C ASN A 102 23.66 -14.48 17.38
N PRO A 103 24.76 -14.24 18.13
CA PRO A 103 26.07 -14.80 17.82
C PRO A 103 26.17 -16.29 18.11
#